data_AF-A0AAD5JN55-F1
#
_entry.id   AF-A0AAD5JN55-F1
#
_cell.length_a   1.000
_cell.length_b   1.000
_cell.length_c   1.000
_cell.angle_alpha   90.00
_cell.angle_beta   90.00
_cell.angle_gamma   90.00
#
_symmetry.space_group_name_H-M   'P 1'
#
loop_
_entity.id
_entity.type
_entity.pdbx_description
1 polymer ?
#
loop_
_entity_poly.entity_id
_entity_poly.type
_entity_poly.pdbx_seq_one_letter_code
_entity_poly.pdbx_strand_id
1 'polypeptide(L)'
;MNKNTDAMNQTFTGTLLFNELPFDIVTKIFSGISQRDCLTCMTVCRSWYDQLPQYTQDTVWSKLFISSTTVLPQNNQRWKRCIGKHVKHIDFSSFDKEQELYLFLSQMYELGCDQMESLVYIII
;
A
#
# COMPACT_ATOMS: atom_id res chain seq x y z
N MET A 1 -1.83 -8.07 -51.37
CA MET A 1 -1.57 -9.05 -50.30
C MET A 1 -0.20 -8.77 -49.71
N ASN A 2 -0.14 -8.18 -48.51
CA ASN A 2 0.91 -8.48 -47.53
C ASN A 2 0.45 -7.95 -46.17
N LYS A 3 -0.22 -8.81 -45.40
CA LYS A 3 -0.56 -8.59 -43.99
C LYS A 3 0.64 -9.08 -43.20
N ASN A 4 1.55 -8.19 -42.77
CA ASN A 4 2.67 -8.61 -41.90
C ASN A 4 3.33 -7.42 -41.17
N THR A 5 2.54 -6.56 -40.52
CA THR A 5 3.10 -5.46 -39.71
C THR A 5 2.37 -5.18 -38.38
N ASP A 6 1.59 -6.12 -37.83
CA ASP A 6 0.83 -5.89 -36.58
C ASP A 6 1.26 -6.75 -35.39
N ALA A 7 2.42 -7.43 -35.45
CA ALA A 7 2.79 -8.44 -34.44
C ALA A 7 3.89 -8.03 -33.44
N MET A 8 4.38 -6.79 -33.44
CA MET A 8 5.54 -6.44 -32.59
C MET A 8 5.50 -5.01 -32.08
N ASN A 9 4.51 -4.70 -31.24
CA ASN A 9 4.55 -3.62 -30.26
C ASN A 9 3.56 -3.94 -29.13
N GLN A 10 3.68 -5.14 -28.54
CA GLN A 10 3.09 -5.37 -27.22
C GLN A 10 3.95 -4.64 -26.20
N THR A 11 3.74 -3.33 -26.11
CA THR A 11 4.10 -2.58 -24.92
C THR A 11 3.42 -3.32 -23.77
N PHE A 12 4.21 -4.02 -22.94
CA PHE A 12 3.73 -4.66 -21.71
C PHE A 12 3.33 -3.53 -20.75
N THR A 13 2.18 -2.93 -21.04
CA THR A 13 1.61 -1.86 -20.26
C THR A 13 1.20 -2.52 -18.95
N GLY A 14 1.70 -2.01 -17.82
CA GLY A 14 1.40 -2.55 -16.49
C GLY A 14 -0.10 -2.63 -16.14
N THR A 15 -0.98 -2.15 -17.04
CA THR A 15 -2.42 -2.33 -17.08
C THR A 15 -2.87 -3.79 -17.26
N LEU A 16 -2.09 -4.66 -17.93
CA LEU A 16 -2.53 -6.04 -18.17
C LEU A 16 -2.76 -6.82 -16.87
N LEU A 17 -1.93 -6.59 -15.85
CA LEU A 17 -2.04 -7.33 -14.58
C LEU A 17 -3.41 -7.14 -13.91
N PHE A 18 -3.91 -5.90 -13.85
CA PHE A 18 -5.17 -5.58 -13.16
C PHE A 18 -6.41 -5.76 -14.03
N ASN A 19 -6.25 -5.80 -15.35
CA ASN A 19 -7.36 -5.93 -16.29
C ASN A 19 -7.61 -7.39 -16.71
N GLU A 20 -6.57 -8.22 -16.73
CA GLU A 20 -6.65 -9.60 -17.23
C GLU A 20 -6.74 -10.65 -16.11
N LEU A 21 -6.24 -10.34 -14.91
CA LEU A 21 -6.27 -11.27 -13.79
C LEU A 21 -7.47 -11.01 -12.87
N PRO A 22 -8.14 -12.08 -12.38
CA PRO A 22 -9.14 -11.96 -11.35
C PRO A 22 -8.62 -11.30 -10.07
N PHE A 23 -9.51 -10.62 -9.35
CA PHE A 23 -9.15 -9.83 -8.17
C PHE A 23 -8.40 -10.64 -7.10
N ASP A 24 -8.89 -11.84 -6.79
CA ASP A 24 -8.30 -12.75 -5.81
C ASP A 24 -6.89 -13.19 -6.19
N ILE A 25 -6.62 -13.39 -7.48
CA ILE A 25 -5.28 -13.74 -7.99
C ILE A 25 -4.32 -12.57 -7.79
N VAL A 26 -4.73 -11.36 -8.16
CA VAL A 26 -3.91 -10.15 -7.96
C VAL A 26 -3.63 -9.91 -6.47
N THR A 27 -4.67 -9.99 -5.64
CA THR A 27 -4.53 -9.91 -4.18
C THR A 27 -3.59 -10.99 -3.65
N LYS A 28 -3.65 -12.22 -4.17
CA LYS A 28 -2.74 -13.29 -3.75
C LYS A 28 -1.29 -12.99 -4.12
N ILE A 29 -1.03 -12.47 -5.33
CA ILE A 29 0.31 -12.07 -5.78
C ILE A 29 0.90 -11.03 -4.81
N PHE A 30 0.13 -10.00 -4.46
CA PHE A 30 0.61 -8.92 -3.61
C PHE A 30 0.46 -9.19 -2.10
N SER A 31 -0.19 -10.28 -1.69
CA SER A 31 -0.28 -10.64 -0.26
C SER A 31 1.05 -10.99 0.39
N GLY A 32 2.06 -11.35 -0.42
CA GLY A 32 3.37 -11.77 0.07
C GLY A 32 4.42 -10.66 0.17
N ILE A 33 4.07 -9.40 -0.13
CA ILE A 33 5.04 -8.30 -0.15
C ILE A 33 4.92 -7.40 1.08
N SER A 34 6.00 -6.72 1.43
CA SER A 34 6.00 -5.76 2.54
C SER A 34 5.27 -4.45 2.16
N GLN A 35 4.89 -3.64 3.15
CA GLN A 35 4.36 -2.29 2.91
C GLN A 35 5.34 -1.43 2.09
N ARG A 36 6.65 -1.55 2.35
CA ARG A 36 7.69 -0.83 1.61
C ARG A 36 7.74 -1.24 0.14
N ASP A 37 7.68 -2.54 -0.12
CA ASP A 37 7.68 -3.06 -1.49
C ASP A 37 6.39 -2.68 -2.20
N CYS A 38 5.26 -2.68 -1.49
CA CYS A 38 3.97 -2.25 -2.04
C CYS A 38 4.03 -0.79 -2.51
N LEU A 39 4.61 0.10 -1.71
CA LEU A 39 4.82 1.50 -2.10
C LEU A 39 5.78 1.62 -3.29
N THR A 40 6.75 0.72 -3.41
CA THR A 40 7.70 0.67 -4.55
C THR A 40 6.99 0.19 -5.81
N CYS A 41 6.12 -0.82 -5.71
CA CYS A 41 5.25 -1.26 -6.81
C CYS A 41 4.39 -0.12 -7.36
N MET A 42 3.91 0.80 -6.51
CA MET A 42 3.17 1.98 -6.96
C MET A 42 3.98 2.95 -7.83
N THR A 43 5.31 2.81 -7.95
CA THR A 43 6.13 3.63 -8.86
C THR A 43 6.36 2.99 -10.22
N VAL A 44 5.87 1.76 -10.45
CA VAL A 44 6.07 1.04 -11.71
C VAL A 44 5.37 1.74 -12.87
N CYS A 45 4.09 2.06 -12.71
CA CYS A 45 3.33 2.85 -13.68
C CYS A 45 2.07 3.45 -13.06
N ARG A 46 1.40 4.35 -13.78
CA ARG A 46 0.17 5.01 -13.31
C ARG A 46 -0.93 4.03 -12.93
N SER A 47 -1.10 2.95 -13.71
CA SER A 47 -2.09 1.91 -13.39
C SER A 47 -1.84 1.25 -12.03
N TRP A 48 -0.57 1.00 -11.69
CA TRP A 48 -0.19 0.42 -10.39
C TRP A 48 -0.38 1.43 -9.27
N TYR A 49 -0.03 2.69 -9.51
CA TYR A 49 -0.28 3.77 -8.55
C TYR A 49 -1.78 3.92 -8.20
N ASP A 50 -2.66 3.80 -9.20
CA ASP A 50 -4.09 4.02 -9.02
C ASP A 50 -4.82 2.78 -8.47
N GLN A 51 -4.45 1.58 -8.93
CA GLN A 51 -5.21 0.36 -8.64
C GLN A 51 -4.63 -0.49 -7.52
N LEU A 52 -3.30 -0.56 -7.34
CA LEU A 52 -2.69 -1.47 -6.36
C LEU A 52 -3.25 -1.35 -4.93
N PRO A 53 -3.57 -0.15 -4.40
CA PRO A 53 -4.14 -0.03 -3.06
C PRO A 53 -5.37 -0.93 -2.85
N GLN A 54 -6.30 -1.01 -3.82
CA GLN A 54 -7.54 -1.78 -3.66
C GLN A 54 -7.31 -3.28 -3.50
N TYR A 55 -6.22 -3.82 -4.07
CA TYR A 55 -5.90 -5.25 -4.00
C TYR A 55 -5.10 -5.62 -2.75
N THR A 56 -4.56 -4.62 -2.05
CA THR A 56 -3.64 -4.79 -0.91
C THR A 56 -4.21 -4.31 0.42
N GLN A 57 -5.40 -3.70 0.41
CA GLN A 57 -6.11 -3.19 1.58
C GLN A 57 -6.22 -4.25 2.69
N ASP A 58 -6.73 -5.43 2.38
CA ASP A 58 -7.02 -6.46 3.39
C ASP A 58 -5.84 -7.39 3.72
N THR A 59 -4.75 -7.31 2.95
CA THR A 59 -3.60 -8.21 3.07
C THR A 59 -2.36 -7.52 3.62
N VAL A 60 -2.01 -6.36 3.06
CA VAL A 60 -0.80 -5.61 3.39
C VAL A 60 -1.11 -4.43 4.30
N TRP A 61 -2.21 -3.72 4.05
CA TRP A 61 -2.52 -2.45 4.72
C TRP A 61 -3.50 -2.59 5.89
N SER A 62 -4.11 -3.76 6.09
CA SER A 62 -4.95 -4.04 7.26
C SER A 62 -4.14 -4.05 8.57
N LYS A 63 -2.83 -4.29 8.45
CA LYS A 63 -1.85 -4.28 9.56
C LYS A 63 -0.71 -3.34 9.20
N LEU A 64 -0.62 -2.21 9.88
CA LEU A 64 0.45 -1.23 9.67
C LEU A 64 1.59 -1.51 10.63
N PHE A 65 2.79 -1.64 10.09
CA PHE A 65 4.04 -1.67 10.83
C PHE A 65 4.74 -0.32 10.66
N ILE A 66 4.78 0.46 11.73
CA ILE A 66 5.39 1.78 11.76
C ILE A 66 6.71 1.69 12.51
N SER A 67 7.80 1.91 11.78
CA SER A 67 9.14 2.05 12.35
C SER A 67 9.58 3.50 12.38
N SER A 68 10.63 3.82 13.13
CA SER A 68 11.24 5.17 13.19
C SER A 68 11.69 5.74 11.85
N THR A 69 11.94 4.87 10.86
CA THR A 69 12.30 5.27 9.49
C THR A 69 11.09 5.54 8.61
N THR A 70 9.89 5.25 9.09
CA THR A 70 8.64 5.49 8.37
C THR A 70 8.41 6.99 8.29
N VAL A 71 8.29 7.51 7.08
CA VAL A 71 7.98 8.93 6.86
C VAL A 71 6.50 9.16 7.13
N LEU A 72 6.18 10.26 7.82
CA LEU A 72 4.81 10.67 8.10
C LEU A 72 3.94 10.61 6.83
N PRO A 73 2.74 10.00 6.90
CA PRO A 73 1.81 9.92 5.78
C PRO A 73 1.52 11.26 5.10
N GLN A 74 1.54 12.38 5.84
CA GLN A 74 1.36 13.73 5.28
C GLN A 74 2.30 14.03 4.11
N ASN A 75 3.54 13.56 4.18
CA ASN A 75 4.59 13.81 3.20
C ASN A 75 4.66 12.73 2.11
N ASN A 76 3.84 11.69 2.20
CA ASN A 76 3.89 10.56 1.28
C ASN A 76 2.51 10.27 0.66
N GLN A 77 2.31 10.76 -0.57
CA GLN A 77 1.04 10.60 -1.30
C GLN A 77 0.64 9.13 -1.50
N ARG A 78 1.61 8.22 -1.62
CA ARG A 78 1.34 6.78 -1.76
C ARG A 78 0.73 6.20 -0.49
N TRP A 79 1.26 6.58 0.68
CA TRP A 79 0.70 6.18 1.97
C TRP A 79 -0.76 6.60 2.12
N LYS A 80 -1.07 7.85 1.76
CA LYS A 80 -2.45 8.37 1.84
C LYS A 80 -3.45 7.56 1.00
N ARG A 81 -3.00 6.94 -0.09
CA ARG A 81 -3.87 6.10 -0.93
C ARG A 81 -4.07 4.69 -0.39
N CYS A 82 -3.09 4.19 0.36
CA CYS A 82 -3.13 2.85 0.89
C CYS A 82 -3.79 2.76 2.26
N ILE A 83 -4.03 3.89 2.94
CA ILE A 83 -4.53 3.93 4.31
C ILE A 83 -5.98 4.41 4.35
N GLY A 84 -6.76 3.85 5.28
CA GLY A 84 -8.12 4.27 5.58
C GLY A 84 -8.80 3.31 6.56
N LYS A 85 -10.12 3.23 6.48
CA LYS A 85 -10.97 2.44 7.40
C LYS A 85 -10.68 0.94 7.48
N HIS A 86 -9.95 0.38 6.51
CA HIS A 86 -9.58 -1.04 6.47
C HIS A 86 -8.40 -1.36 7.38
N VAL A 87 -7.69 -0.34 7.88
CA VAL A 87 -6.60 -0.50 8.85
C VAL A 87 -7.18 -0.90 10.19
N LYS A 88 -6.86 -2.12 10.63
CA LYS A 88 -7.36 -2.71 11.88
C LYS A 88 -6.29 -2.77 12.96
N HIS A 89 -5.04 -2.99 12.57
CA HIS A 89 -3.95 -3.19 13.51
C HIS A 89 -2.81 -2.22 13.20
N ILE A 90 -2.28 -1.56 14.23
CA ILE A 90 -1.08 -0.73 14.10
C ILE A 90 -0.03 -1.18 15.11
N ASP A 91 1.18 -1.38 14.62
CA ASP A 91 2.35 -1.83 15.36
C ASP A 91 3.42 -0.73 15.34
N PHE A 92 3.71 -0.18 16.53
CA PHE A 92 4.75 0.80 16.81
C PHE A 92 5.89 0.19 17.64
N SER A 93 6.04 -1.14 17.68
CA SER A 93 7.10 -1.82 18.45
C SER A 93 8.52 -1.38 18.09
N SER A 94 8.72 -0.93 16.84
CA SER A 94 10.00 -0.44 16.33
C SER A 94 10.05 1.08 16.22
N PHE A 95 9.25 1.78 17.03
CA PHE A 95 9.10 3.23 17.01
C PHE A 95 9.76 3.88 18.23
N ASP A 96 10.95 4.43 18.05
CA ASP A 96 11.76 5.07 19.11
C ASP A 96 11.45 6.56 19.32
N LYS A 97 10.54 7.15 18.52
CA LYS A 97 10.23 8.57 18.54
C LYS A 97 8.93 8.89 19.26
N GLU A 98 8.88 8.67 20.57
CA GLU A 98 7.66 8.86 21.38
C GLU A 98 6.96 10.21 21.13
N GLN A 99 7.72 11.29 20.96
CA GLN A 99 7.18 12.63 20.69
C GLN A 99 6.41 12.73 19.36
N GLU A 100 6.77 11.92 18.36
CA GLU A 100 6.09 11.86 17.06
C GLU A 100 4.90 10.88 17.06
N LEU A 101 4.74 10.04 18.10
CA LEU A 101 3.69 9.01 18.15
C LEU A 101 2.30 9.63 18.05
N TYR A 102 2.05 10.67 18.83
CA TYR A 102 0.77 11.38 18.82
C TYR A 102 0.49 12.00 17.44
N LEU A 103 1.51 12.54 16.77
CA LEU A 103 1.38 13.09 15.42
C LEU A 103 1.02 11.99 14.41
N PHE A 104 1.65 10.81 14.51
CA PHE A 104 1.29 9.65 13.70
C PHE A 104 -0.17 9.23 13.92
N LEU A 105 -0.60 9.09 15.18
CA LEU A 105 -1.96 8.69 15.49
C LEU A 105 -3.00 9.70 15.01
N SER A 106 -2.74 11.01 15.22
CA SER A 106 -3.61 12.08 14.71
C SER A 106 -3.74 12.01 13.19
N GLN A 107 -2.63 11.78 12.47
CA GLN A 107 -2.66 11.63 11.01
C GLN A 107 -3.42 10.39 10.55
N MET A 108 -3.27 9.26 11.24
CA MET A 108 -4.02 8.05 10.91
C MET A 108 -5.51 8.27 11.10
N TYR A 109 -5.91 8.98 12.16
CA TYR A 109 -7.30 9.36 12.38
C TYR A 109 -7.83 10.27 11.27
N GLU A 110 -7.08 11.30 10.87
CA GLU A 110 -7.43 12.18 9.74
C GLU A 110 -7.58 11.44 8.40
N LEU A 111 -6.80 10.36 8.21
CA LEU A 111 -6.88 9.49 7.04
C LEU A 111 -8.03 8.47 7.12
N GLY A 112 -8.81 8.47 8.20
CA GLY A 112 -9.97 7.60 8.37
C GLY A 112 -9.65 6.23 8.96
N CYS A 113 -8.55 6.07 9.69
CA CYS A 113 -8.27 4.87 10.50
C CYS A 113 -9.02 4.92 11.84
N ASP A 114 -10.35 4.94 11.78
CA ASP A 114 -11.24 5.04 12.94
C ASP A 114 -11.74 3.67 13.45
N GLN A 115 -11.58 2.60 12.66
CA GLN A 115 -11.98 1.23 13.00
C GLN A 115 -10.84 0.35 13.53
N MET A 116 -9.92 0.95 14.28
CA MET A 116 -8.75 0.26 14.79
C MET A 116 -9.13 -0.72 15.91
N GLU A 117 -8.75 -1.98 15.74
CA GLU A 117 -9.02 -3.08 16.67
C GLU A 117 -7.86 -3.30 17.65
N SER A 118 -6.62 -3.03 17.24
CA SER A 118 -5.46 -3.16 18.12
C SER A 118 -4.36 -2.16 17.84
N LEU A 119 -3.72 -1.69 18.91
CA LEU A 119 -2.51 -0.89 18.86
C LEU A 119 -1.44 -1.55 19.73
N VAL A 120 -0.26 -1.80 19.16
CA VAL A 120 0.91 -2.33 19.87
C VAL A 120 1.95 -1.22 19.96
N TYR A 121 2.40 -0.92 21.16
CA TYR A 121 3.50 0.00 21.43
C TYR A 121 4.34 -0.57 22.56
N ILE A 122 5.64 -0.74 22.33
CA ILE A 122 6.57 -1.27 23.34
C ILE A 122 7.46 -0.11 23.79
N ILE A 123 7.37 0.21 25.07
CA ILE A 123 8.26 1.16 25.72
C ILE A 123 9.51 0.36 26.13
N ILE A 124 10.67 0.70 25.55
CA ILE A 124 11.97 0.12 25.89
C ILE A 124 12.72 1.09 26.80
#